data_AF-A0A6N7PP54-F1
#
_entry.id   AF-A0A6N7PP54-F1
#
_cell.length_a   1.000
_cell.length_b   1.000
_cell.length_c   1.000
_cell.angle_alpha   90.00
_cell.angle_beta   90.00
_cell.angle_gamma   90.00
#
_symmetry.space_group_name_H-M   'P 1'
#
loop_
_entity.id
_entity.type
_entity.pdbx_description
1 polymer ?
#
loop_
_entity_poly.entity_id
_entity_poly.type
_entity_poly.pdbx_seq_one_letter_code
_entity_poly.pdbx_strand_id
1 'polypeptide(L)'
;MHDDHAQTSRFEGAVEEALAGVRGLFRLIVEKTSELVVVHRGGKILYTNPTLATCLGYESGEALYGRPLGDILHAEDVTRENRRVRIMLATNENAPLYTYRLVRRDGSALTVEVASAPAPFEGGVAVISLCRDITTRIETEARVYQANLMNSMGTLAAGVAHEINNPLAYVTLNIALVTKKLEDLASASGARGDEATQALARELLGCCGEALDGTERVAQIVRDFRVFSSANQEERRPVDVRRVLDASIKVADNEIRHRGHLVRSYGEVPLVHANEARLGQVFLNLLVNALQALPQGSVATNEIRVVTATHKVSGSALVEIRDNGPGIPPEILNRVFEPFFTTKPVGVGSGLGLSICRSIVSAHGGRIEIESEVGKGTVVRVTLLPAESADIAADSRSDVPRRAPVPRLSVLVVDDEPALLSAIVRQLERSHDVDGRTSWKGALEALADKRYDAVLCDVMMPGVSGFDIHSSLCERMPESSERIVYMTGGAFTQEARSFLAQAPNRCLEKPFSPADLEEILRAIAPRDRAPSSV
;
A
#
# COMPACT_ATOMS: atom_id res chain seq x y z
N MET A 1 64.51 -8.23 61.63
CA MET A 1 63.11 -7.77 61.79
C MET A 1 62.85 -6.39 61.20
N HIS A 2 63.79 -5.42 61.23
CA HIS A 2 63.55 -4.11 60.60
C HIS A 2 63.67 -4.09 59.06
N ASP A 3 64.51 -4.93 58.45
CA ASP A 3 64.61 -5.01 56.98
C ASP A 3 63.39 -5.65 56.31
N ASP A 4 62.72 -6.57 56.99
CA ASP A 4 61.53 -7.26 56.46
C ASP A 4 60.36 -6.31 56.26
N HIS A 5 60.07 -5.43 57.24
CA HIS A 5 58.99 -4.43 57.12
C HIS A 5 59.26 -3.38 56.04
N ALA A 6 60.52 -3.00 55.82
CA ALA A 6 60.89 -2.05 54.76
C ALA A 6 60.76 -2.68 53.35
N GLN A 7 61.04 -3.99 53.23
CA GLN A 7 60.81 -4.75 52.00
C GLN A 7 59.32 -4.98 51.73
N THR A 8 58.52 -5.33 52.74
CA THR A 8 57.06 -5.51 52.59
C THR A 8 56.38 -4.20 52.17
N SER A 9 56.71 -3.07 52.81
CA SER A 9 56.13 -1.77 52.47
C SER A 9 56.51 -1.28 51.07
N ARG A 10 57.73 -1.54 50.59
CA ARG A 10 58.13 -1.27 49.20
C ARG A 10 57.40 -2.17 48.19
N PHE A 11 57.15 -3.43 48.55
CA PHE A 11 56.43 -4.37 47.70
C PHE A 11 54.94 -4.00 47.60
N GLU A 12 54.30 -3.64 48.71
CA GLU A 12 52.92 -3.15 48.75
C GLU A 12 52.75 -1.87 47.90
N GLY A 13 53.68 -0.91 48.03
CA GLY A 13 53.66 0.30 47.21
C GLY A 13 53.81 0.02 45.70
N ALA A 14 54.69 -0.91 45.31
CA ALA A 14 54.86 -1.31 43.91
C ALA A 14 53.61 -2.03 43.35
N VAL A 15 52.92 -2.82 44.17
CA VAL A 15 51.67 -3.49 43.79
C VAL A 15 50.53 -2.48 43.65
N GLU A 16 50.41 -1.50 44.55
CA GLU A 16 49.42 -0.43 44.43
C GLU A 16 49.65 0.43 43.17
N GLU A 17 50.90 0.77 42.89
CA GLU A 17 51.27 1.54 41.69
C GLU A 17 50.97 0.75 40.41
N ALA A 18 51.28 -0.55 40.38
CA ALA A 18 50.94 -1.42 39.25
C ALA A 18 49.41 -1.57 39.06
N LEU A 19 48.65 -1.73 40.15
CA LEU A 19 47.19 -1.80 40.11
C LEU A 19 46.57 -0.48 39.66
N ALA A 20 47.10 0.66 40.12
CA ALA A 20 46.69 1.99 39.67
C ALA A 20 46.97 2.17 38.17
N GLY A 21 48.14 1.72 37.70
CA GLY A 21 48.50 1.74 36.27
C GLY A 21 47.55 0.90 35.41
N VAL A 22 47.23 -0.33 35.83
CA VAL A 22 46.29 -1.22 35.12
C VAL A 22 44.86 -0.65 35.12
N ARG A 23 44.38 -0.11 36.25
CA ARG A 23 43.06 0.56 36.32
C ARG A 23 43.01 1.79 35.41
N GLY A 24 44.07 2.58 35.38
CA GLY A 24 44.22 3.73 34.48
C GLY A 24 44.14 3.32 33.01
N LEU A 25 44.81 2.22 32.63
CA LEU A 25 44.79 1.70 31.26
C LEU A 25 43.39 1.23 30.84
N PHE A 26 42.69 0.45 31.67
CA PHE A 26 41.33 0.01 31.35
C PHE A 26 40.35 1.17 31.21
N ARG A 27 40.45 2.15 32.11
CA ARG A 27 39.65 3.37 32.03
C ARG A 27 39.90 4.12 30.73
N LEU A 28 41.16 4.27 30.34
CA LEU A 28 41.54 4.92 29.08
C LEU A 28 40.95 4.20 27.86
N ILE A 29 40.99 2.85 27.84
CA ILE A 29 40.41 2.05 26.73
C ILE A 29 38.90 2.29 26.61
N VAL A 30 38.19 2.25 27.74
CA VAL A 30 36.72 2.41 27.77
C VAL A 30 36.30 3.85 27.48
N GLU A 31 37.10 4.85 27.86
CA GLU A 31 36.83 6.26 27.56
C GLU A 31 37.17 6.65 26.13
N LYS A 32 38.07 5.92 25.46
CA LYS A 32 38.50 6.19 24.07
C LYS A 32 37.81 5.32 23.02
N THR A 33 37.02 4.32 23.42
CA THR A 33 36.28 3.48 22.45
C THR A 33 35.13 4.25 21.79
N SER A 34 34.90 3.96 20.51
CA SER A 34 33.76 4.44 19.74
C SER A 34 32.46 3.66 20.04
N GLU A 35 32.56 2.54 20.76
CA GLU A 35 31.40 1.81 21.25
C GLU A 35 30.75 2.56 22.41
N LEU A 36 29.43 2.48 22.50
CA LEU A 36 28.68 3.03 23.61
C LEU A 36 28.69 1.99 24.74
N VAL A 37 29.09 2.38 25.95
CA VAL A 37 29.24 1.44 27.07
C VAL A 37 28.31 1.87 28.20
N VAL A 38 27.54 0.91 28.73
CA VAL A 38 26.76 1.10 29.95
C VAL A 38 26.88 -0.12 30.85
N VAL A 39 27.05 0.12 32.16
CA VAL A 39 27.01 -0.91 33.19
C VAL A 39 25.85 -0.60 34.12
N HIS A 40 25.01 -1.60 34.40
CA HIS A 40 23.87 -1.43 35.30
C HIS A 40 23.67 -2.64 36.21
N ARG A 41 23.03 -2.42 37.37
CA ARG A 41 22.63 -3.48 38.30
C ARG A 41 21.20 -3.23 38.77
N GLY A 42 20.33 -4.22 38.63
CA GLY A 42 18.90 -4.07 38.96
C GLY A 42 18.23 -2.94 38.19
N GLY A 43 18.67 -2.69 36.95
CA GLY A 43 18.18 -1.60 36.10
C GLY A 43 18.67 -0.20 36.47
N LYS A 44 19.54 -0.02 37.47
CA LYS A 44 20.18 1.27 37.78
C LYS A 44 21.55 1.37 37.14
N ILE A 45 21.80 2.48 36.45
CA ILE A 45 23.07 2.75 35.79
C ILE A 45 24.17 2.97 36.85
N LEU A 46 25.26 2.22 36.74
CA LEU A 46 26.45 2.33 37.59
C LEU A 46 27.58 3.08 36.88
N TYR A 47 27.69 2.88 35.56
CA TYR A 47 28.75 3.47 34.75
C TYR A 47 28.28 3.66 33.31
N THR A 48 28.78 4.70 32.67
CA THR A 48 28.63 4.95 31.22
C THR A 48 29.90 5.61 30.71
N ASN A 49 30.34 5.28 29.50
CA ASN A 49 31.47 6.00 28.92
C ASN A 49 31.06 7.37 28.33
N PRO A 50 32.02 8.28 28.07
CA PRO A 50 31.75 9.60 27.49
C PRO A 50 31.06 9.53 26.12
N THR A 51 31.33 8.48 25.34
CA THR A 51 30.72 8.25 24.02
C THR A 51 29.20 8.08 24.13
N LEU A 52 28.72 7.25 25.07
CA LEU A 52 27.28 7.10 25.33
C LEU A 52 26.63 8.41 25.80
N ALA A 53 27.26 9.11 26.74
CA ALA A 53 26.73 10.37 27.26
C ALA A 53 26.57 11.43 26.15
N THR A 54 27.62 11.64 25.36
CA THR A 54 27.62 12.59 24.23
C THR A 54 26.56 12.21 23.19
N CYS A 55 26.45 10.92 22.87
CA CYS A 55 25.49 10.42 21.88
C CYS A 55 24.02 10.62 22.31
N LEU A 56 23.75 10.53 23.62
CA LEU A 56 22.43 10.74 24.20
C LEU A 56 22.11 12.22 24.53
N GLY A 57 23.07 13.13 24.35
CA GLY A 57 22.90 14.56 24.64
C GLY A 57 23.06 14.94 26.11
N TYR A 58 23.86 14.18 26.86
CA TYR A 58 24.24 14.48 28.25
C TYR A 58 25.65 15.06 28.33
N GLU A 59 25.88 15.98 29.28
CA GLU A 59 27.16 16.67 29.47
C GLU A 59 28.27 15.76 30.01
N SER A 60 27.90 14.73 30.78
CA SER A 60 28.83 13.73 31.31
C SER A 60 28.12 12.40 31.54
N GLY A 61 28.89 11.32 31.59
CA GLY A 61 28.38 10.01 31.96
C GLY A 61 27.86 9.95 33.40
N GLU A 62 28.46 10.74 34.30
CA GLU A 62 28.08 10.81 35.71
C GLU A 62 26.64 11.32 35.89
N ALA A 63 26.14 12.16 34.97
CA ALA A 63 24.76 12.62 34.98
C ALA A 63 23.73 11.49 34.84
N LEU A 64 24.15 10.31 34.35
CA LEU A 64 23.31 9.13 34.20
C LEU A 64 23.40 8.17 35.39
N TYR A 65 24.36 8.36 36.30
CA TYR A 65 24.58 7.40 37.39
C TYR A 65 23.41 7.40 38.37
N GLY A 66 23.01 6.19 38.79
CA GLY A 66 21.86 5.96 39.65
C GLY A 66 20.50 6.07 38.96
N ARG A 67 20.42 6.61 37.74
CA ARG A 67 19.16 6.70 36.99
C ARG A 67 18.72 5.31 36.49
N PRO A 68 17.41 5.08 36.33
CA PRO A 68 16.90 3.89 35.68
C PRO A 68 17.37 3.81 34.23
N LEU A 69 17.81 2.62 33.80
CA LEU A 69 18.14 2.34 32.40
C LEU A 69 16.95 2.60 31.46
N GLY A 70 15.72 2.45 31.98
CA GLY A 70 14.49 2.74 31.26
C GLY A 70 14.35 4.21 30.83
N ASP A 71 15.04 5.16 31.46
CA ASP A 71 14.97 6.59 31.11
C ASP A 71 15.65 6.90 29.76
N ILE A 72 16.58 6.05 29.33
CA ILE A 72 17.33 6.20 28.08
C ILE A 72 16.90 5.18 27.01
N LEU A 73 15.92 4.33 27.32
CA LEU A 73 15.35 3.34 26.41
C LEU A 73 13.97 3.78 25.93
N HIS A 74 13.63 3.43 24.69
CA HIS A 74 12.27 3.59 24.20
C HIS A 74 11.29 2.72 25.01
N ALA A 75 10.09 3.21 25.30
CA ALA A 75 9.14 2.58 26.21
C ALA A 75 8.82 1.11 25.86
N GLU A 76 8.71 0.80 24.57
CA GLU A 76 8.47 -0.57 24.07
C GLU A 76 9.64 -1.53 24.33
N ASP A 77 10.86 -1.01 24.42
CA ASP A 77 12.08 -1.81 24.55
C ASP A 77 12.42 -2.11 26.03
N VAL A 78 11.88 -1.33 26.98
CA VAL A 78 12.08 -1.53 28.44
C VAL A 78 11.62 -2.92 28.89
N THR A 79 10.43 -3.35 28.46
CA THR A 79 9.88 -4.66 28.85
C THR A 79 10.72 -5.81 28.31
N ARG A 80 11.26 -5.65 27.10
CA ARG A 80 12.12 -6.65 26.44
C ARG A 80 13.47 -6.75 27.14
N GLU A 81 14.08 -5.62 27.47
CA GLU A 81 15.35 -5.59 28.17
C GLU A 81 15.26 -6.26 29.54
N ASN A 82 14.22 -5.96 30.32
CA ASN A 82 13.97 -6.61 31.60
C ASN A 82 13.88 -8.14 31.50
N ARG A 83 13.25 -8.64 30.43
CA ARG A 83 13.17 -10.09 30.16
C ARG A 83 14.53 -10.66 29.78
N ARG A 84 15.27 -9.98 28.90
CA ARG A 84 16.59 -10.41 28.41
C ARG A 84 17.62 -10.49 29.55
N VAL A 85 17.67 -9.45 30.40
CA VAL A 85 18.54 -9.40 31.58
C VAL A 85 18.20 -10.51 32.58
N ARG A 86 16.90 -10.78 32.84
CA ARG A 86 16.49 -11.89 33.72
C ARG A 86 17.01 -13.25 33.24
N ILE A 87 16.87 -13.53 31.95
CA ILE A 87 17.34 -14.80 31.37
C ILE A 87 18.87 -14.89 31.48
N MET A 88 19.58 -13.83 31.07
CA MET A 88 21.04 -13.76 31.10
C MET A 88 21.61 -13.98 32.52
N LEU A 89 21.01 -13.36 33.54
CA LEU A 89 21.42 -13.55 34.93
C LEU A 89 21.08 -14.95 35.48
N ALA A 90 20.00 -15.56 34.99
CA ALA A 90 19.61 -16.91 35.41
C ALA A 90 20.48 -18.00 34.77
N THR A 91 20.89 -17.82 33.51
CA THR A 91 21.75 -18.79 32.79
C THR A 91 23.24 -18.52 33.00
N ASN A 92 23.61 -17.31 33.43
CA ASN A 92 24.99 -16.83 33.48
C ASN A 92 25.70 -16.90 32.11
N GLU A 93 24.94 -16.76 31.03
CA GLU A 93 25.42 -16.73 29.64
C GLU A 93 25.29 -15.32 29.07
N ASN A 94 26.06 -15.00 28.03
CA ASN A 94 25.92 -13.73 27.32
C ASN A 94 24.57 -13.65 26.60
N ALA A 95 23.96 -12.47 26.59
CA ALA A 95 22.71 -12.26 25.88
C ALA A 95 22.96 -12.12 24.37
N PRO A 96 22.17 -12.78 23.50
CA PRO A 96 22.31 -12.67 22.05
C PRO A 96 22.08 -11.22 21.59
N LEU A 97 22.78 -10.78 20.53
CA LEU A 97 22.65 -9.43 19.97
C LEU A 97 21.18 -9.06 19.71
N TYR A 98 20.82 -7.82 20.07
CA TYR A 98 19.48 -7.30 19.84
C TYR A 98 19.51 -5.81 19.57
N THR A 99 18.55 -5.33 18.80
CA THR A 99 18.43 -3.92 18.43
C THR A 99 17.48 -3.19 19.39
N TYR A 100 17.95 -2.09 19.97
CA TYR A 100 17.15 -1.20 20.81
C TYR A 100 17.09 0.20 20.23
N ARG A 101 16.04 0.94 20.60
CA ARG A 101 15.97 2.38 20.40
C ARG A 101 16.35 3.07 21.71
N LEU A 102 17.45 3.81 21.68
CA LEU A 102 17.78 4.74 22.76
C LEU A 102 17.10 6.09 22.50
N VAL A 103 16.68 6.75 23.55
CA VAL A 103 16.05 8.07 23.48
C VAL A 103 17.04 9.12 23.95
N ARG A 104 17.32 10.09 23.09
CA ARG A 104 18.18 11.24 23.41
C ARG A 104 17.42 12.25 24.27
N ARG A 105 18.15 13.15 24.92
CA ARG A 105 17.58 14.23 25.73
C ARG A 105 16.65 15.17 24.95
N ASP A 106 16.87 15.33 23.64
CA ASP A 106 16.03 16.13 22.74
C ASP A 106 14.76 15.40 22.24
N GLY A 107 14.56 14.15 22.67
CA GLY A 107 13.43 13.31 22.26
C GLY A 107 13.66 12.53 20.96
N SER A 108 14.77 12.77 20.24
CA SER A 108 15.11 11.97 19.06
C SER A 108 15.54 10.55 19.46
N ALA A 109 15.26 9.59 18.58
CA ALA A 109 15.66 8.21 18.79
C ALA A 109 16.98 7.88 18.07
N LEU A 110 17.74 6.98 18.67
CA LEU A 110 18.95 6.38 18.14
C LEU A 110 18.73 4.87 18.05
N THR A 111 19.09 4.24 16.93
CA THR A 111 19.01 2.77 16.83
C THR A 111 20.38 2.16 17.13
N VAL A 112 20.42 1.30 18.15
CA VAL A 112 21.64 0.63 18.59
C VAL A 112 21.51 -0.87 18.57
N GLU A 113 22.57 -1.56 18.18
CA GLU A 113 22.72 -3.00 18.37
C GLU A 113 23.48 -3.26 19.68
N VAL A 114 22.94 -4.11 20.55
CA VAL A 114 23.43 -4.28 21.92
C VAL A 114 23.80 -5.72 22.22
N ALA A 115 25.04 -5.91 22.69
CA ALA A 115 25.51 -7.13 23.30
C ALA A 115 25.67 -6.92 24.82
N SER A 116 25.21 -7.88 25.62
CA SER A 116 25.23 -7.77 27.09
C SER A 116 25.82 -9.02 27.72
N ALA A 117 26.60 -8.84 28.77
CA ALA A 117 27.24 -9.91 29.53
C ALA A 117 27.11 -9.68 31.05
N PRO A 118 26.91 -10.74 31.84
CA PRO A 118 26.99 -10.65 33.30
C PRO A 118 28.45 -10.55 33.76
N ALA A 119 28.71 -9.71 34.76
CA ALA A 119 30.05 -9.55 35.34
C ALA A 119 30.00 -9.41 36.87
N PRO A 120 30.91 -10.05 37.62
CA PRO A 120 31.03 -9.84 39.07
C PRO A 120 31.46 -8.40 39.39
N PHE A 121 30.74 -7.73 40.27
CA PHE A 121 31.04 -6.36 40.70
C PHE A 121 30.57 -6.12 42.14
N GLU A 122 31.49 -5.70 43.03
CA GLU A 122 31.23 -5.33 44.43
C GLU A 122 30.25 -6.27 45.17
N GLY A 123 30.55 -7.57 45.17
CA GLY A 123 29.76 -8.58 45.88
C GLY A 123 28.42 -8.94 45.23
N GLY A 124 28.13 -8.49 44.01
CA GLY A 124 26.96 -8.89 43.21
C GLY A 124 27.29 -9.07 41.72
N VAL A 125 26.26 -9.30 40.91
CA VAL A 125 26.39 -9.40 39.45
C VAL A 125 25.85 -8.13 38.81
N ALA A 126 26.68 -7.45 38.03
CA ALA A 126 26.29 -6.34 37.16
C ALA A 126 26.15 -6.81 35.72
N VAL A 127 25.46 -6.01 34.90
CA VAL A 127 25.33 -6.21 33.47
C VAL A 127 26.19 -5.19 32.75
N ILE A 128 27.09 -5.66 31.90
CA ILE A 128 27.90 -4.82 31.01
C ILE A 128 27.27 -4.92 29.63
N SER A 129 26.89 -3.79 29.06
CA SER A 129 26.32 -3.69 27.72
C SER A 129 27.21 -2.83 26.83
N LEU A 130 27.49 -3.37 25.65
CA LEU A 130 28.17 -2.72 24.53
C LEU A 130 27.12 -2.43 23.47
N CYS A 131 26.96 -1.16 23.11
CA CYS A 131 25.98 -0.72 22.12
C CYS A 131 26.69 -0.06 20.93
N ARG A 132 26.34 -0.51 19.73
CA ARG A 132 26.82 0.05 18.47
C ARG A 132 25.72 0.84 17.80
N ASP A 133 25.97 2.10 17.46
CA ASP A 133 25.06 2.89 16.62
C ASP A 133 25.00 2.29 15.21
N ILE A 134 23.80 1.89 14.78
CA ILE A 134 23.54 1.34 13.45
C ILE A 134 22.62 2.23 12.60
N THR A 135 22.38 3.46 13.04
CA THR A 135 21.47 4.40 12.37
C THR A 135 21.93 4.69 10.95
N THR A 136 23.19 5.10 10.79
CA THR A 136 23.80 5.38 9.48
C THR A 136 23.84 4.12 8.60
N ARG A 137 24.09 2.95 9.19
CA ARG A 137 24.12 1.67 8.46
C ARG A 137 22.74 1.36 7.86
N ILE A 138 21.68 1.44 8.64
CA ILE A 138 20.30 1.22 8.19
C ILE A 138 19.93 2.21 7.07
N GLU A 139 20.27 3.50 7.23
CA GLU A 139 20.01 4.52 6.20
C GLU A 139 20.78 4.27 4.90
N THR A 140 22.02 3.78 4.99
CA THR A 140 22.86 3.50 3.83
C THR A 140 22.41 2.23 3.12
N GLU A 141 22.06 1.18 3.86
CA GLU A 141 21.45 -0.04 3.32
C GLU A 141 20.12 0.28 2.63
N ALA A 142 19.30 1.16 3.21
CA ALA A 142 18.07 1.64 2.57
C ALA A 142 18.36 2.42 1.26
N ARG A 143 19.38 3.29 1.24
CA ARG A 143 19.79 4.00 0.01
C ARG A 143 20.33 3.06 -1.07
N VAL A 144 21.13 2.07 -0.69
CA VAL A 144 21.65 1.05 -1.62
C VAL A 144 20.50 0.19 -2.16
N TYR A 145 19.54 -0.18 -1.31
CA TYR A 145 18.33 -0.88 -1.73
C TYR A 145 17.52 -0.07 -2.76
N GLN A 146 17.32 1.23 -2.53
CA GLN A 146 16.65 2.14 -3.47
C GLN A 146 17.43 2.30 -4.79
N ALA A 147 18.76 2.40 -4.73
CA ALA A 147 19.60 2.49 -5.93
C ALA A 147 19.58 1.18 -6.74
N ASN A 148 19.60 0.02 -6.07
CA ASN A 148 19.47 -1.28 -6.72
C ASN A 148 18.09 -1.44 -7.37
N LEU A 149 17.03 -0.99 -6.70
CA LEU A 149 15.69 -0.93 -7.26
C LEU A 149 15.66 -0.06 -8.53
N MET A 150 16.28 1.12 -8.51
CA MET A 150 16.35 2.03 -9.65
C MET A 150 17.12 1.44 -10.84
N ASN A 151 18.23 0.74 -10.58
CA ASN A 151 18.99 0.04 -11.60
C ASN A 151 18.23 -1.15 -12.20
N SER A 152 17.45 -1.90 -11.39
CA SER A 152 16.56 -2.96 -11.89
C SER A 152 15.37 -2.43 -12.71
N MET A 153 14.86 -1.23 -12.39
CA MET A 153 13.83 -0.57 -13.19
C MET A 153 14.31 -0.22 -14.62
N GLY A 154 15.58 0.14 -14.79
CA GLY A 154 16.16 0.45 -16.10
C GLY A 154 16.13 -0.72 -17.10
N THR A 155 16.19 -1.96 -16.63
CA THR A 155 16.10 -3.17 -17.49
C THR A 155 14.64 -3.56 -17.78
N LEU A 156 13.71 -3.20 -16.91
CA LEU A 156 12.27 -3.49 -17.03
C LEU A 156 11.50 -2.47 -17.87
N ALA A 157 12.03 -1.25 -18.02
CA ALA A 157 11.43 -0.22 -18.86
C ALA A 157 11.22 -0.70 -20.32
N ALA A 158 12.14 -1.51 -20.84
CA ALA A 158 12.02 -2.12 -22.17
C ALA A 158 10.90 -3.19 -22.24
N GLY A 159 10.72 -3.98 -21.17
CA GLY A 159 9.68 -5.01 -21.07
C GLY A 159 8.28 -4.42 -20.90
N VAL A 160 8.13 -3.43 -20.02
CA VAL A 160 6.87 -2.70 -19.83
C VAL A 160 6.49 -1.90 -21.08
N ALA A 161 7.47 -1.27 -21.74
CA ALA A 161 7.23 -0.62 -23.03
C ALA A 161 6.72 -1.62 -24.08
N HIS A 162 7.31 -2.83 -24.12
CA HIS A 162 6.85 -3.86 -25.05
C HIS A 162 5.43 -4.35 -24.72
N GLU A 163 5.10 -4.53 -23.44
CA GLU A 163 3.78 -4.97 -22.97
C GLU A 163 2.70 -3.89 -23.11
N ILE A 164 3.05 -2.59 -23.08
CA ILE A 164 2.15 -1.47 -23.39
C ILE A 164 1.96 -1.32 -24.90
N ASN A 165 3.05 -1.43 -25.67
CA ASN A 165 3.03 -1.24 -27.12
C ASN A 165 2.20 -2.31 -27.84
N ASN A 166 2.19 -3.55 -27.35
CA ASN A 166 1.44 -4.65 -27.97
C ASN A 166 -0.09 -4.40 -27.98
N PRO A 167 -0.78 -4.18 -26.85
CA PRO A 167 -2.20 -3.83 -26.85
C PRO A 167 -2.46 -2.51 -27.56
N LEU A 168 -1.61 -1.47 -27.41
CA LEU A 168 -1.76 -0.23 -28.18
C LEU A 168 -1.72 -0.45 -29.69
N ALA A 169 -0.89 -1.38 -30.19
CA ALA A 169 -0.83 -1.72 -31.59
C ALA A 169 -2.14 -2.35 -32.09
N TYR A 170 -2.74 -3.27 -31.32
CA TYR A 170 -4.03 -3.87 -31.67
C TYR A 170 -5.18 -2.85 -31.60
N VAL A 171 -5.18 -1.95 -30.61
CA VAL A 171 -6.13 -0.83 -30.52
C VAL A 171 -6.03 0.07 -31.76
N THR A 172 -4.81 0.49 -32.10
CA THR A 172 -4.53 1.39 -33.23
C THR A 172 -4.94 0.75 -34.55
N LEU A 173 -4.62 -0.54 -34.73
CA LEU A 173 -4.94 -1.28 -35.95
C LEU A 173 -6.45 -1.49 -36.12
N ASN A 174 -7.15 -1.88 -35.05
CA ASN A 174 -8.60 -2.09 -35.09
C ASN A 174 -9.37 -0.79 -35.27
N ILE A 175 -8.95 0.31 -34.64
CA ILE A 175 -9.53 1.64 -34.90
C ILE A 175 -9.30 2.07 -36.35
N ALA A 176 -8.09 1.88 -36.89
CA ALA A 176 -7.80 2.20 -38.29
C ALA A 176 -8.66 1.37 -39.28
N LEU A 177 -8.89 0.10 -38.97
CA LEU A 177 -9.73 -0.79 -39.78
C LEU A 177 -11.22 -0.37 -39.73
N VAL A 178 -11.70 0.02 -38.54
CA VAL A 178 -13.06 0.57 -38.35
C VAL A 178 -13.25 1.85 -39.16
N THR A 179 -12.30 2.79 -39.10
CA THR A 179 -12.34 4.04 -39.86
C THR A 179 -12.39 3.77 -41.36
N LYS A 180 -11.52 2.91 -41.88
CA LYS A 180 -11.47 2.57 -43.32
C LYS A 180 -12.78 1.93 -43.81
N LYS A 181 -13.34 0.98 -43.05
CA LYS A 181 -14.61 0.33 -43.40
C LYS A 181 -15.80 1.30 -43.35
N LEU A 182 -15.77 2.30 -42.46
CA LEU A 182 -16.76 3.37 -42.42
C LEU A 182 -16.61 4.33 -43.61
N GLU A 183 -15.39 4.64 -44.05
CA GLU A 183 -15.12 5.44 -45.26
C GLU A 183 -15.56 4.71 -46.55
N ASP A 184 -15.30 3.41 -46.65
CA ASP A 184 -15.74 2.57 -47.77
C ASP A 184 -17.29 2.53 -47.85
N LEU A 185 -17.97 2.47 -46.70
CA LEU A 185 -19.44 2.55 -46.60
C LEU A 185 -20.00 3.93 -46.98
N ALA A 186 -19.37 5.01 -46.50
CA ALA A 186 -19.77 6.37 -46.86
C ALA A 186 -19.61 6.63 -48.37
N SER A 187 -18.59 6.00 -48.98
CA SER A 187 -18.32 6.08 -50.42
C SER A 187 -19.25 5.18 -51.26
N ALA A 188 -19.80 4.12 -50.67
CA ALA A 188 -20.64 3.12 -51.34
C ALA A 188 -22.16 3.41 -51.27
N SER A 189 -22.59 4.66 -51.04
CA SER A 189 -24.01 5.03 -51.09
C SER A 189 -24.61 4.85 -52.50
N GLY A 190 -25.07 3.63 -52.75
CA GLY A 190 -25.70 3.17 -53.98
C GLY A 190 -26.34 1.81 -53.76
N ALA A 191 -27.50 1.81 -53.09
CA ALA A 191 -28.53 0.77 -53.10
C ALA A 191 -28.07 -0.68 -53.36
N ARG A 192 -27.73 -1.44 -52.30
CA ARG A 192 -27.94 -2.90 -52.21
C ARG A 192 -27.51 -3.49 -50.85
N GLY A 193 -28.49 -4.07 -50.14
CA GLY A 193 -28.30 -5.29 -49.35
C GLY A 193 -28.23 -5.15 -47.83
N ASP A 194 -29.37 -5.32 -47.14
CA ASP A 194 -29.48 -5.44 -45.68
C ASP A 194 -28.48 -6.46 -45.08
N GLU A 195 -28.15 -7.53 -45.81
CA GLU A 195 -27.32 -8.62 -45.30
C GLU A 195 -25.80 -8.31 -45.31
N ALA A 196 -25.32 -7.59 -46.33
CA ALA A 196 -23.92 -7.15 -46.43
C ALA A 196 -23.61 -6.05 -45.40
N THR A 197 -24.56 -5.12 -45.20
CA THR A 197 -24.47 -4.10 -44.15
C THR A 197 -24.48 -4.73 -42.75
N GLN A 198 -25.30 -5.76 -42.52
CA GLN A 198 -25.31 -6.49 -41.25
C GLN A 198 -24.02 -7.28 -40.99
N ALA A 199 -23.44 -7.93 -42.00
CA ALA A 199 -22.17 -8.64 -41.87
C ALA A 199 -21.03 -7.66 -41.52
N LEU A 200 -20.98 -6.52 -42.20
CA LEU A 200 -19.99 -5.48 -41.95
C LEU A 200 -20.17 -4.83 -40.58
N ALA A 201 -21.41 -4.61 -40.13
CA ALA A 201 -21.69 -4.11 -38.78
C ALA A 201 -21.20 -5.07 -37.69
N ARG A 202 -21.34 -6.39 -37.88
CA ARG A 202 -20.80 -7.40 -36.94
C ARG A 202 -19.28 -7.37 -36.90
N GLU A 203 -18.63 -7.23 -38.05
CA GLU A 203 -17.16 -7.16 -38.14
C GLU A 203 -16.61 -5.88 -37.48
N LEU A 204 -17.26 -4.73 -37.71
CA LEU A 204 -16.94 -3.46 -37.06
C LEU A 204 -17.12 -3.55 -35.53
N LEU A 205 -18.21 -4.18 -35.06
CA LEU A 205 -18.44 -4.43 -33.63
C LEU A 205 -17.36 -5.34 -33.02
N GLY A 206 -16.90 -6.36 -33.76
CA GLY A 206 -15.79 -7.21 -33.34
C GLY A 206 -14.48 -6.43 -33.18
N CYS A 207 -14.12 -5.61 -34.18
CA CYS A 207 -12.92 -4.77 -34.12
C CYS A 207 -12.98 -3.75 -32.96
N CYS A 208 -14.15 -3.13 -32.74
CA CYS A 208 -14.36 -2.23 -31.60
C CYS A 208 -14.23 -2.97 -30.25
N GLY A 209 -14.72 -4.21 -30.15
CA GLY A 209 -14.55 -5.04 -28.97
C GLY A 209 -13.09 -5.35 -28.66
N GLU A 210 -12.32 -5.75 -29.68
CA GLU A 210 -10.87 -6.00 -29.52
C GLU A 210 -10.07 -4.74 -29.18
N ALA A 211 -10.46 -3.58 -29.73
CA ALA A 211 -9.87 -2.30 -29.36
C ALA A 211 -10.21 -1.92 -27.91
N LEU A 212 -11.41 -2.23 -27.42
CA LEU A 212 -11.78 -2.01 -26.02
C LEU A 212 -10.98 -2.92 -25.07
N ASP A 213 -10.85 -4.21 -25.40
CA ASP A 213 -10.02 -5.15 -24.62
C ASP A 213 -8.55 -4.69 -24.56
N GLY A 214 -8.04 -4.13 -25.66
CA GLY A 214 -6.70 -3.56 -25.74
C GLY A 214 -6.53 -2.35 -24.82
N THR A 215 -7.49 -1.42 -24.80
CA THR A 215 -7.43 -0.25 -23.91
C THR A 215 -7.56 -0.64 -22.44
N GLU A 216 -8.40 -1.64 -22.13
CA GLU A 216 -8.52 -2.19 -20.77
C GLU A 216 -7.22 -2.84 -20.28
N ARG A 217 -6.51 -3.59 -21.14
CA ARG A 217 -5.18 -4.14 -20.82
C ARG A 217 -4.15 -3.06 -20.56
N VAL A 218 -4.07 -2.03 -21.40
CA VAL A 218 -3.15 -0.89 -21.19
C VAL A 218 -3.46 -0.21 -19.85
N ALA A 219 -4.74 0.02 -19.56
CA ALA A 219 -5.16 0.61 -18.29
C ALA A 219 -4.76 -0.26 -17.09
N GLN A 220 -4.86 -1.60 -17.22
CA GLN A 220 -4.44 -2.53 -16.17
C GLN A 220 -2.92 -2.50 -15.96
N ILE A 221 -2.12 -2.51 -17.02
CA ILE A 221 -0.65 -2.42 -16.94
C ILE A 221 -0.21 -1.11 -16.28
N VAL A 222 -0.84 0.02 -16.63
CA VAL A 222 -0.56 1.32 -16.02
C VAL A 222 -0.94 1.34 -14.54
N ARG A 223 -2.07 0.73 -14.16
CA ARG A 223 -2.47 0.57 -12.74
C ARG A 223 -1.46 -0.28 -11.97
N ASP A 224 -1.05 -1.41 -12.52
CA ASP A 224 -0.08 -2.32 -11.90
C ASP A 224 1.31 -1.69 -11.77
N PHE A 225 1.72 -0.87 -12.73
CA PHE A 225 2.96 -0.09 -12.68
C PHE A 225 2.92 1.04 -11.65
N ARG A 226 1.77 1.71 -11.48
CA ARG A 226 1.57 2.79 -10.50
C ARG A 226 1.74 2.31 -9.05
N VAL A 227 1.44 1.05 -8.76
CA VAL A 227 1.61 0.41 -7.44
C VAL A 227 3.07 0.34 -7.01
N PHE A 228 4.02 0.28 -7.95
CA PHE A 228 5.46 0.33 -7.65
C PHE A 228 6.00 1.74 -7.43
N SER A 229 5.28 2.77 -7.89
CA SER A 229 5.70 4.18 -7.80
C SER A 229 5.10 4.90 -6.57
N SER A 230 3.97 4.44 -6.05
CA SER A 230 3.31 5.06 -4.89
C SER A 230 3.87 4.55 -3.56
N ALA A 231 5.10 4.94 -3.23
CA ALA A 231 5.59 4.91 -1.86
C ALA A 231 5.29 6.26 -1.19
N ASN A 232 4.02 6.60 -0.94
CA ASN A 232 3.66 7.64 0.03
C ASN A 232 2.18 7.60 0.44
N GLN A 233 1.97 7.32 1.73
CA GLN A 233 0.80 7.55 2.60
C GLN A 233 -0.60 7.43 1.95
N GLU A 234 -1.26 6.28 2.18
CA GLU A 234 -2.67 6.06 1.87
C GLU A 234 -3.50 6.08 3.16
N GLU A 235 -4.62 6.80 3.12
CA GLU A 235 -5.61 6.88 4.20
C GLU A 235 -6.15 5.48 4.50
N ARG A 236 -6.01 5.05 5.76
CA ARG A 236 -6.48 3.77 6.27
C ARG A 236 -7.70 4.04 7.13
N ARG A 237 -8.73 3.21 6.97
CA ARG A 237 -9.98 3.30 7.73
C ARG A 237 -10.39 1.92 8.23
N PRO A 238 -11.32 1.82 9.19
CA PRO A 238 -11.94 0.55 9.51
C PRO A 238 -12.66 -0.02 8.29
N VAL A 239 -12.24 -1.20 7.84
CA VAL A 239 -12.77 -1.88 6.66
C VAL A 239 -13.31 -3.25 7.07
N ASP A 240 -14.51 -3.60 6.57
CA ASP A 240 -15.03 -4.96 6.64
C ASP A 240 -14.43 -5.80 5.51
N VAL A 241 -13.50 -6.69 5.87
CA VAL A 241 -12.79 -7.56 4.92
C VAL A 241 -13.74 -8.42 4.08
N ARG A 242 -14.91 -8.79 4.62
CA ARG A 242 -15.89 -9.60 3.88
C ARG A 242 -16.47 -8.84 2.68
N ARG A 243 -16.72 -7.53 2.84
CA ARG A 243 -17.22 -6.67 1.75
C ARG A 243 -16.21 -6.58 0.61
N VAL A 244 -14.94 -6.43 0.97
CA VAL A 244 -13.84 -6.38 0.00
C VAL A 244 -13.69 -7.71 -0.74
N LEU A 245 -13.76 -8.83 -0.01
CA LEU A 245 -13.75 -10.17 -0.60
C LEU A 245 -14.91 -10.39 -1.57
N ASP A 246 -16.14 -9.98 -1.20
CA ASP A 246 -17.30 -10.11 -2.08
C ASP A 246 -17.15 -9.27 -3.35
N ALA A 247 -16.59 -8.07 -3.26
CA ALA A 247 -16.28 -7.24 -4.42
C ALA A 247 -15.23 -7.90 -5.34
N SER A 248 -14.12 -8.39 -4.78
CA SER A 248 -13.07 -9.08 -5.54
C SER A 248 -13.59 -10.38 -6.18
N ILE A 249 -14.41 -11.15 -5.46
CA ILE A 249 -15.07 -12.36 -5.99
C ILE A 249 -16.00 -12.01 -7.15
N LYS A 250 -16.77 -10.93 -7.05
CA LYS A 250 -17.70 -10.53 -8.12
C LYS A 250 -16.96 -10.21 -9.43
N VAL A 251 -15.77 -9.60 -9.33
CA VAL A 251 -14.90 -9.34 -10.49
C VAL A 251 -14.39 -10.65 -11.09
N ALA A 252 -13.98 -11.61 -10.25
CA ALA A 252 -13.45 -12.90 -10.70
C ALA A 252 -14.53 -13.94 -11.07
N ASP A 253 -15.82 -13.70 -10.77
CA ASP A 253 -16.89 -14.70 -10.82
C ASP A 253 -17.04 -15.33 -12.21
N ASN A 254 -16.95 -14.51 -13.27
CA ASN A 254 -17.10 -14.98 -14.64
C ASN A 254 -16.00 -15.99 -15.00
N GLU A 255 -14.74 -15.65 -14.71
CA GLU A 255 -13.62 -16.54 -15.02
C GLU A 255 -13.61 -17.80 -14.14
N ILE A 256 -14.01 -17.67 -12.86
CA ILE A 256 -14.13 -18.81 -11.94
C ILE A 256 -15.15 -19.81 -12.46
N ARG A 257 -16.35 -19.38 -12.86
CA ARG A 257 -17.40 -20.29 -13.38
C ARG A 257 -16.96 -21.09 -14.60
N HIS A 258 -16.07 -20.54 -15.43
CA HIS A 258 -15.54 -21.24 -16.60
C HIS A 258 -14.47 -22.27 -16.27
N ARG A 259 -13.88 -22.23 -15.07
CA ARG A 259 -12.75 -23.10 -14.69
C ARG A 259 -13.00 -23.96 -13.44
N GLY A 260 -14.00 -23.64 -12.61
CA GLY A 260 -14.31 -24.38 -11.39
C GLY A 260 -15.50 -23.82 -10.62
N HIS A 261 -15.58 -24.17 -9.35
CA HIS A 261 -16.61 -23.71 -8.41
C HIS A 261 -15.98 -22.94 -7.24
N LEU A 262 -16.70 -21.93 -6.76
CA LEU A 262 -16.30 -21.12 -5.61
C LEU A 262 -17.11 -21.52 -4.37
N VAL A 263 -16.43 -21.87 -3.29
CA VAL A 263 -17.04 -22.15 -1.99
C VAL A 263 -16.70 -21.03 -1.01
N ARG A 264 -17.73 -20.41 -0.41
CA ARG A 264 -17.57 -19.32 0.58
C ARG A 264 -17.93 -19.84 1.96
N SER A 265 -17.03 -19.65 2.92
CA SER A 265 -17.22 -20.02 4.33
C SER A 265 -16.81 -18.85 5.21
N TYR A 266 -17.68 -17.84 5.30
CA TYR A 266 -17.39 -16.65 6.08
C TYR A 266 -17.74 -16.85 7.55
N GLY A 267 -16.72 -16.90 8.41
CA GLY A 267 -16.86 -16.77 9.85
C GLY A 267 -16.78 -15.31 10.30
N GLU A 268 -16.99 -15.07 11.59
CA GLU A 268 -16.83 -13.75 12.19
C GLU A 268 -15.39 -13.26 12.08
N VAL A 269 -15.23 -12.01 11.66
CA VAL A 269 -13.96 -11.29 11.56
C VAL A 269 -14.14 -9.86 12.08
N PRO A 270 -13.14 -9.31 12.80
CA PRO A 270 -13.16 -7.90 13.18
C PRO A 270 -12.99 -7.01 11.95
N LEU A 271 -13.38 -5.73 12.09
CA LEU A 271 -12.95 -4.70 11.16
C LEU A 271 -11.42 -4.57 11.20
N VAL A 272 -10.81 -4.24 10.07
CA VAL A 272 -9.35 -4.05 9.97
C VAL A 272 -9.03 -2.62 9.59
N HIS A 273 -7.96 -2.05 10.13
CA HIS A 273 -7.56 -0.68 9.79
C HIS A 273 -6.74 -0.68 8.49
N ALA A 274 -7.41 -0.48 7.35
CA ALA A 274 -6.82 -0.67 6.04
C ALA A 274 -7.35 0.23 4.93
N ASN A 275 -6.64 0.23 3.81
CA ASN A 275 -7.12 0.80 2.57
C ASN A 275 -7.90 -0.29 1.79
N GLU A 276 -9.18 -0.02 1.54
CA GLU A 276 -10.11 -0.97 0.89
C GLU A 276 -9.67 -1.37 -0.51
N ALA A 277 -9.20 -0.41 -1.33
CA ALA A 277 -8.75 -0.68 -2.69
C ALA A 277 -7.51 -1.58 -2.72
N ARG A 278 -6.55 -1.33 -1.81
CA ARG A 278 -5.35 -2.16 -1.68
C ARG A 278 -5.66 -3.56 -1.20
N LEU A 279 -6.55 -3.72 -0.22
CA LEU A 279 -7.00 -5.06 0.18
C LEU A 279 -7.74 -5.76 -0.96
N GLY A 280 -8.56 -5.04 -1.73
CA GLY A 280 -9.22 -5.56 -2.92
C GLY A 280 -8.23 -6.09 -3.96
N GLN A 281 -7.11 -5.38 -4.15
CA GLN A 281 -6.02 -5.82 -5.02
C GLN A 281 -5.35 -7.11 -4.52
N VAL A 282 -5.11 -7.23 -3.22
CA VAL A 282 -4.56 -8.47 -2.63
C VAL A 282 -5.50 -9.64 -2.92
N PHE A 283 -6.78 -9.51 -2.59
CA PHE A 283 -7.72 -10.61 -2.75
C PHE A 283 -7.95 -10.98 -4.21
N LEU A 284 -8.04 -9.99 -5.12
CA LEU A 284 -8.15 -10.25 -6.55
C LEU A 284 -6.93 -11.02 -7.07
N ASN A 285 -5.72 -10.58 -6.72
CA ASN A 285 -4.49 -11.26 -7.13
C ASN A 285 -4.43 -12.71 -6.62
N LEU A 286 -4.85 -12.96 -5.38
CA LEU A 286 -4.88 -14.31 -4.82
C LEU A 286 -5.94 -15.20 -5.50
N LEU A 287 -7.14 -14.67 -5.78
CA LEU A 287 -8.19 -15.38 -6.50
C LEU A 287 -7.77 -15.72 -7.93
N VAL A 288 -7.17 -14.77 -8.65
CA VAL A 288 -6.67 -14.98 -10.02
C VAL A 288 -5.51 -15.98 -10.02
N ASN A 289 -4.60 -15.93 -9.04
CA ASN A 289 -3.52 -16.90 -8.91
C ASN A 289 -4.04 -18.32 -8.67
N ALA A 290 -5.01 -18.48 -7.75
CA ALA A 290 -5.70 -19.73 -7.49
C ALA A 290 -6.37 -20.26 -8.78
N LEU A 291 -7.10 -19.40 -9.48
CA LEU A 291 -7.80 -19.73 -10.72
C LEU A 291 -6.86 -20.18 -11.85
N GLN A 292 -5.73 -19.49 -11.99
CA GLN A 292 -4.73 -19.81 -13.01
C GLN A 292 -3.98 -21.11 -12.70
N ALA A 293 -3.92 -21.53 -11.44
CA ALA A 293 -3.32 -22.80 -11.04
C ALA A 293 -4.23 -24.00 -11.38
N LEU A 294 -5.55 -23.80 -11.47
CA LEU A 294 -6.48 -24.88 -11.76
C LEU A 294 -6.28 -25.47 -13.18
N PRO A 295 -6.30 -26.81 -13.32
CA PRO A 295 -6.14 -27.47 -14.61
C PRO A 295 -7.33 -27.24 -15.55
N GLN A 296 -7.05 -27.05 -16.84
CA GLN A 296 -8.11 -26.90 -17.86
C GLN A 296 -8.92 -28.20 -18.05
N GLY A 297 -10.22 -28.06 -18.30
CA GLY A 297 -11.12 -29.20 -18.62
C GLY A 297 -11.73 -29.94 -17.43
N SER A 298 -11.33 -29.64 -16.19
CA SER A 298 -11.80 -30.32 -14.97
C SER A 298 -12.75 -29.45 -14.12
N VAL A 299 -13.65 -28.71 -14.77
CA VAL A 299 -14.52 -27.70 -14.13
C VAL A 299 -15.32 -28.27 -12.96
N ALA A 300 -15.82 -29.51 -13.07
CA ALA A 300 -16.63 -30.13 -12.03
C ALA A 300 -15.86 -30.48 -10.75
N THR A 301 -14.53 -30.64 -10.82
CA THR A 301 -13.69 -31.01 -9.66
C THR A 301 -12.87 -29.84 -9.14
N ASN A 302 -12.68 -28.79 -9.93
CA ASN A 302 -11.91 -27.63 -9.56
C ASN A 302 -12.67 -26.76 -8.53
N GLU A 303 -12.03 -26.49 -7.40
CA GLU A 303 -12.61 -25.74 -6.29
C GLU A 303 -11.65 -24.63 -5.84
N ILE A 304 -12.19 -23.43 -5.69
CA ILE A 304 -11.58 -22.35 -4.90
C ILE A 304 -12.43 -22.16 -3.66
N ARG A 305 -11.81 -22.16 -2.48
CA ARG A 305 -12.49 -21.97 -1.20
C ARG A 305 -11.97 -20.72 -0.49
N VAL A 306 -12.88 -19.82 -0.14
CA VAL A 306 -12.58 -18.61 0.62
C VAL A 306 -13.14 -18.75 2.02
N VAL A 307 -12.27 -18.65 3.03
CA VAL A 307 -12.62 -18.77 4.44
C VAL A 307 -12.25 -17.48 5.16
N THR A 308 -13.14 -16.98 6.02
CA THR A 308 -12.80 -15.92 6.97
C THR A 308 -12.98 -16.42 8.39
N ALA A 309 -12.10 -16.03 9.30
CA ALA A 309 -12.19 -16.38 10.71
C ALA A 309 -11.45 -15.36 11.58
N THR A 310 -11.81 -15.29 12.86
CA THR A 310 -11.03 -14.55 13.85
C THR A 310 -9.96 -15.46 14.43
N HIS A 311 -8.70 -15.03 14.40
CA HIS A 311 -7.60 -15.79 14.99
C HIS A 311 -7.74 -15.78 16.53
N LYS A 312 -8.03 -16.94 17.12
CA LYS A 312 -8.45 -17.08 18.53
C LYS A 312 -7.48 -16.49 19.56
N VAL A 313 -6.19 -16.44 19.24
CA VAL A 313 -5.15 -15.98 20.17
C VAL A 313 -4.87 -14.48 20.03
N SER A 314 -4.90 -13.95 18.81
CA SER A 314 -4.51 -12.55 18.53
C SER A 314 -5.67 -11.61 18.28
N GLY A 315 -6.90 -12.13 18.13
CA GLY A 315 -8.06 -11.34 17.73
C GLY A 315 -7.95 -10.75 16.31
N SER A 316 -7.00 -11.22 15.50
CA SER A 316 -6.75 -10.73 14.14
C SER A 316 -7.77 -11.29 13.15
N ALA A 317 -8.06 -10.55 12.09
CA ALA A 317 -8.83 -11.05 10.96
C ALA A 317 -7.96 -12.01 10.14
N LEU A 318 -8.44 -13.24 9.94
CA LEU A 318 -7.82 -14.25 9.09
C LEU A 318 -8.68 -14.43 7.83
N VAL A 319 -8.03 -14.36 6.67
CA VAL A 319 -8.58 -14.73 5.38
C VAL A 319 -7.75 -15.86 4.80
N GLU A 320 -8.40 -16.94 4.39
CA GLU A 320 -7.75 -18.03 3.67
C GLU A 320 -8.36 -18.19 2.28
N ILE A 321 -7.51 -18.27 1.26
CA ILE A 321 -7.89 -18.62 -0.11
C ILE A 321 -7.20 -19.94 -0.43
N ARG A 322 -8.01 -20.97 -0.70
CA ARG A 322 -7.55 -22.32 -0.97
C ARG A 322 -7.91 -22.71 -2.40
N ASP A 323 -6.98 -23.28 -3.14
CA ASP A 323 -7.26 -23.98 -4.40
C ASP A 323 -6.86 -25.44 -4.29
N ASN A 324 -7.49 -26.28 -5.11
CA ASN A 324 -7.14 -27.68 -5.28
C ASN A 324 -6.35 -27.94 -6.58
N GLY A 325 -5.53 -26.96 -7.00
CA GLY A 325 -4.66 -27.08 -8.16
C GLY A 325 -3.47 -28.04 -7.93
N PRO A 326 -2.46 -28.02 -8.80
CA PRO A 326 -1.31 -28.93 -8.75
C PRO A 326 -0.38 -28.68 -7.55
N GLY A 327 -0.56 -27.58 -6.82
CA GLY A 327 0.32 -27.17 -5.72
C GLY A 327 1.69 -26.68 -6.18
N ILE A 328 2.50 -26.27 -5.20
CA ILE A 328 3.80 -25.63 -5.37
C ILE A 328 4.87 -26.55 -4.77
N PRO A 329 5.90 -26.94 -5.54
CA PRO A 329 7.01 -27.73 -5.01
C PRO A 329 7.77 -27.01 -3.87
N PRO A 330 8.24 -27.74 -2.83
CA PRO A 330 8.92 -27.14 -1.68
C PRO A 330 10.16 -26.31 -2.05
N GLU A 331 10.83 -26.66 -3.14
CA GLU A 331 12.07 -26.02 -3.60
C GLU A 331 11.85 -24.58 -4.04
N ILE A 332 10.65 -24.27 -4.55
CA ILE A 332 10.31 -22.93 -5.04
C ILE A 332 9.41 -22.15 -4.09
N LEU A 333 8.86 -22.79 -3.05
CA LEU A 333 7.89 -22.19 -2.13
C LEU A 333 8.47 -20.98 -1.38
N ASN A 334 9.78 -20.96 -1.09
CA ASN A 334 10.46 -19.83 -0.47
C ASN A 334 10.67 -18.64 -1.44
N ARG A 335 10.56 -18.88 -2.75
CA ARG A 335 10.86 -17.92 -3.82
C ARG A 335 9.61 -17.31 -4.45
N VAL A 336 8.41 -17.84 -4.15
CA VAL A 336 7.15 -17.36 -4.74
C VAL A 336 6.83 -15.89 -4.44
N PHE A 337 7.44 -15.32 -3.40
CA PHE A 337 7.32 -13.91 -3.06
C PHE A 337 8.47 -13.02 -3.60
N GLU A 338 9.46 -13.62 -4.28
CA GLU A 338 10.49 -12.87 -4.99
C GLU A 338 9.85 -12.12 -6.18
N PRO A 339 10.11 -10.82 -6.37
CA PRO A 339 9.65 -10.12 -7.56
C PRO A 339 10.10 -10.81 -8.84
N PHE A 340 9.22 -10.87 -9.84
CA PHE A 340 9.43 -11.48 -11.16
C PHE A 340 9.62 -13.01 -11.15
N PHE A 341 9.51 -13.67 -10.01
CA PHE A 341 9.55 -15.12 -9.95
C PHE A 341 8.22 -15.71 -10.44
N THR A 342 8.27 -16.52 -11.49
CA THR A 342 7.10 -17.23 -12.02
C THR A 342 7.54 -18.57 -12.60
N THR A 343 6.71 -19.60 -12.42
CA THR A 343 6.85 -20.91 -13.09
C THR A 343 6.05 -20.98 -14.39
N LYS A 344 5.31 -19.92 -14.73
CA LYS A 344 4.45 -19.85 -15.92
C LYS A 344 5.26 -19.44 -17.15
N PRO A 345 4.82 -19.82 -18.37
CA PRO A 345 5.45 -19.39 -19.62
C PRO A 345 5.55 -17.86 -19.73
N VAL A 346 6.54 -17.40 -20.49
CA VAL A 346 6.77 -15.98 -20.78
C VAL A 346 5.49 -15.35 -21.35
N GLY A 347 5.03 -14.25 -20.76
CA GLY A 347 3.81 -13.53 -21.16
C GLY A 347 2.50 -13.96 -20.46
N VAL A 348 2.52 -15.00 -19.61
CA VAL A 348 1.32 -15.48 -18.89
C VAL A 348 1.33 -15.08 -17.40
N GLY A 349 2.51 -14.92 -16.79
CA GLY A 349 2.63 -14.50 -15.40
C GLY A 349 3.72 -13.46 -15.23
N SER A 350 3.37 -12.28 -14.72
CA SER A 350 4.31 -11.18 -14.45
C SER A 350 5.29 -11.50 -13.32
N GLY A 351 5.00 -12.50 -12.48
CA GLY A 351 5.77 -12.81 -11.27
C GLY A 351 5.71 -11.72 -10.20
N LEU A 352 4.81 -10.74 -10.34
CA LEU A 352 4.69 -9.61 -9.42
C LEU A 352 3.51 -9.74 -8.45
N GLY A 353 2.51 -10.56 -8.78
CA GLY A 353 1.26 -10.63 -7.99
C GLY A 353 1.49 -10.93 -6.51
N LEU A 354 2.26 -11.97 -6.18
CA LEU A 354 2.50 -12.37 -4.79
C LEU A 354 3.45 -11.43 -4.04
N SER A 355 4.45 -10.85 -4.72
CA SER A 355 5.35 -9.86 -4.10
C SER A 355 4.61 -8.57 -3.75
N ILE A 356 3.68 -8.12 -4.62
CA ILE A 356 2.75 -7.01 -4.34
C ILE A 356 1.85 -7.34 -3.16
N CYS A 357 1.28 -8.56 -3.12
CA CYS A 357 0.44 -8.97 -2.00
C CYS A 357 1.19 -8.89 -0.67
N ARG A 358 2.45 -9.37 -0.62
CA ARG A 358 3.29 -9.29 0.57
C ARG A 358 3.58 -7.85 0.97
N SER A 359 3.92 -6.98 0.03
CA SER A 359 4.17 -5.56 0.31
C SER A 359 2.94 -4.85 0.87
N ILE A 360 1.77 -5.05 0.27
CA ILE A 360 0.51 -4.45 0.73
C ILE A 360 0.15 -4.97 2.13
N VAL A 361 0.16 -6.29 2.33
CA VAL A 361 -0.22 -6.89 3.62
C VAL A 361 0.75 -6.44 4.73
N SER A 362 2.05 -6.42 4.48
CA SER A 362 3.05 -5.92 5.43
C SER A 362 2.88 -4.43 5.72
N ALA A 363 2.56 -3.60 4.71
CA ALA A 363 2.27 -2.19 4.92
C ALA A 363 1.09 -2.00 5.88
N HIS A 364 0.10 -2.89 5.84
CA HIS A 364 -1.05 -2.92 6.74
C HIS A 364 -0.77 -3.55 8.12
N GLY A 365 0.50 -3.84 8.45
CA GLY A 365 0.88 -4.51 9.70
C GLY A 365 0.43 -5.97 9.78
N GLY A 366 0.01 -6.54 8.64
CA GLY A 366 -0.44 -7.91 8.53
C GLY A 366 0.67 -8.88 8.13
N ARG A 367 0.29 -10.15 7.96
CA ARG A 367 1.17 -11.22 7.51
C ARG A 367 0.50 -12.05 6.42
N ILE A 368 1.26 -12.42 5.39
CA ILE A 368 0.84 -13.36 4.36
C ILE A 368 1.69 -14.63 4.43
N GLU A 369 1.05 -15.79 4.38
CA GLU A 369 1.68 -17.11 4.44
C GLU A 369 1.12 -18.00 3.34
N ILE A 370 1.95 -18.91 2.83
CA ILE A 370 1.56 -19.89 1.81
C ILE A 370 1.93 -21.28 2.32
N GLU A 371 0.95 -22.17 2.28
CA GLU A 371 1.14 -23.60 2.46
C GLU A 371 0.70 -24.31 1.20
N SER A 372 1.53 -25.21 0.67
CA SER A 372 1.19 -25.96 -0.53
C SER A 372 1.83 -27.32 -0.51
N GLU A 373 1.12 -28.29 -1.08
CA GLU A 373 1.63 -29.64 -1.29
C GLU A 373 1.31 -30.07 -2.72
N VAL A 374 2.30 -30.65 -3.39
CA VAL A 374 2.16 -31.10 -4.79
C VAL A 374 1.02 -32.11 -4.89
N GLY A 375 0.07 -31.85 -5.78
CA GLY A 375 -1.12 -32.67 -6.01
C GLY A 375 -2.29 -32.45 -5.02
N LYS A 376 -2.12 -31.60 -4.00
CA LYS A 376 -3.21 -31.24 -3.05
C LYS A 376 -3.70 -29.80 -3.18
N GLY A 377 -2.89 -28.91 -3.77
CA GLY A 377 -3.23 -27.52 -4.01
C GLY A 377 -2.49 -26.54 -3.12
N THR A 378 -2.99 -25.30 -3.05
CA THR A 378 -2.33 -24.20 -2.34
C THR A 378 -3.30 -23.50 -1.41
N VAL A 379 -2.82 -23.13 -0.23
CA VAL A 379 -3.53 -22.32 0.77
C VAL A 379 -2.72 -21.06 1.02
N VAL A 380 -3.31 -19.91 0.73
CA VAL A 380 -2.75 -18.62 1.07
C VAL A 380 -3.52 -18.03 2.24
N ARG A 381 -2.82 -17.69 3.33
CA ARG A 381 -3.39 -17.05 4.52
C ARG A 381 -2.95 -15.61 4.62
N VAL A 382 -3.91 -14.72 4.79
CA VAL A 382 -3.70 -13.29 5.05
C VAL A 382 -4.23 -12.99 6.45
N THR A 383 -3.36 -12.51 7.34
CA THR A 383 -3.69 -12.10 8.71
C THR A 383 -3.57 -10.59 8.81
N LEU A 384 -4.62 -9.92 9.28
CA LEU A 384 -4.69 -8.47 9.43
C LEU A 384 -5.05 -8.09 10.87
N LEU A 385 -4.47 -7.00 11.36
CA LEU A 385 -4.74 -6.50 12.71
C LEU A 385 -6.15 -5.89 12.80
N PRO A 386 -6.86 -6.07 13.92
CA PRO A 386 -8.17 -5.46 14.12
C PRO A 386 -8.05 -3.94 14.24
N ALA A 387 -9.09 -3.22 13.80
CA ALA A 387 -9.22 -1.78 14.02
C ALA A 387 -9.50 -1.48 15.50
N GLU A 388 -8.96 -0.38 16.02
CA GLU A 388 -9.20 0.06 17.40
C GLU A 388 -10.64 0.59 17.58
N SER A 389 -11.24 0.35 18.75
CA SER A 389 -12.66 0.64 19.01
C SER A 389 -13.06 2.12 18.91
N ALA A 390 -12.10 3.05 18.92
CA ALA A 390 -12.36 4.49 18.76
C ALA A 390 -12.78 4.87 17.33
N ASP A 391 -12.37 4.10 16.31
CA ASP A 391 -12.63 4.41 14.90
C ASP A 391 -14.00 3.91 14.40
N ILE A 392 -14.66 3.03 15.17
CA ILE A 392 -15.89 2.31 14.77
C ILE A 392 -17.14 3.23 14.79
N ALA A 393 -17.07 4.36 15.50
CA ALA A 393 -18.23 5.22 15.75
C ALA A 393 -18.65 6.12 14.56
N ALA A 394 -17.82 6.26 13.51
CA ALA A 394 -18.02 7.29 12.49
C ALA A 394 -18.80 6.86 11.24
N ASP A 395 -18.88 5.57 10.89
CA ASP A 395 -19.22 5.16 9.50
C ASP A 395 -20.47 4.26 9.35
N SER A 396 -21.31 4.15 10.37
CA SER A 396 -22.46 3.23 10.39
C SER A 396 -23.76 3.80 9.80
N ARG A 397 -23.70 4.53 8.68
CA ARG A 397 -24.89 4.86 7.86
C ARG A 397 -24.55 4.94 6.37
N SER A 398 -24.65 3.82 5.66
CA SER A 398 -24.89 3.85 4.22
C SER A 398 -25.80 2.68 3.83
N ASP A 399 -27.07 3.04 3.67
CA ASP A 399 -28.19 2.21 3.27
C ASP A 399 -28.20 2.08 1.74
N VAL A 400 -28.43 0.88 1.20
CA VAL A 400 -28.49 0.63 -0.25
C VAL A 400 -29.93 0.83 -0.73
N PRO A 401 -30.27 1.89 -1.49
CA PRO A 401 -31.63 2.03 -2.02
C PRO A 401 -31.81 1.21 -3.31
N ARG A 402 -32.96 0.55 -3.39
CA ARG A 402 -33.46 -0.20 -4.55
C ARG A 402 -33.65 0.71 -5.78
N ARG A 403 -33.40 0.13 -6.96
CA ARG A 403 -33.43 0.72 -8.31
C ARG A 403 -34.77 1.37 -8.67
N ALA A 404 -34.72 2.63 -9.10
CA ALA A 404 -35.73 3.32 -9.90
C ALA A 404 -35.08 3.81 -11.23
N PRO A 405 -35.86 4.06 -12.31
CA PRO A 405 -35.35 4.60 -13.57
C PRO A 405 -34.79 6.02 -13.37
N VAL A 406 -33.64 6.30 -13.97
CA VAL A 406 -32.93 7.58 -13.82
C VAL A 406 -33.62 8.66 -14.67
N PRO A 407 -34.00 9.82 -14.11
CA PRO A 407 -34.49 10.95 -14.91
C PRO A 407 -33.34 11.54 -15.75
N ARG A 408 -33.63 12.07 -16.95
CA ARG A 408 -32.64 12.81 -17.74
C ARG A 408 -32.15 14.02 -16.93
N LEU A 409 -30.84 14.12 -16.75
CA LEU A 409 -30.15 15.20 -16.01
C LEU A 409 -29.59 16.23 -16.98
N SER A 410 -29.45 17.47 -16.53
CA SER A 410 -28.66 18.52 -17.19
C SER A 410 -27.21 18.48 -16.67
N VAL A 411 -26.24 18.19 -17.54
CA VAL A 411 -24.84 17.95 -17.18
C VAL A 411 -23.91 18.94 -17.89
N LEU A 412 -23.03 19.60 -17.15
CA LEU A 412 -21.95 20.42 -17.71
C LEU A 412 -20.64 19.62 -17.69
N VAL A 413 -19.94 19.52 -18.81
CA VAL A 413 -18.62 18.87 -18.90
C VAL A 413 -17.56 19.91 -19.22
N VAL A 414 -16.50 19.94 -18.42
CA VAL A 414 -15.40 20.89 -18.50
C VAL A 414 -14.07 20.14 -18.59
N ASP A 415 -13.43 20.21 -19.74
CA ASP A 415 -12.14 19.55 -20.02
C ASP A 415 -11.42 20.32 -21.14
N ASP A 416 -10.14 20.64 -20.96
CA ASP A 416 -9.36 21.41 -21.94
C ASP A 416 -8.95 20.60 -23.16
N GLU A 417 -9.04 19.26 -23.11
CA GLU A 417 -8.79 18.37 -24.22
C GLU A 417 -10.05 18.20 -25.09
N PRO A 418 -10.12 18.82 -26.30
CA PRO A 418 -11.36 18.86 -27.07
C PRO A 418 -11.84 17.48 -27.54
N ALA A 419 -10.91 16.55 -27.74
CA ALA A 419 -11.20 15.18 -28.17
C ALA A 419 -11.90 14.39 -27.06
N LEU A 420 -11.41 14.49 -25.82
CA LEU A 420 -11.99 13.84 -24.65
C LEU A 420 -13.34 14.47 -24.29
N LEU A 421 -13.44 15.79 -24.29
CA LEU A 421 -14.70 16.52 -24.08
C LEU A 421 -15.78 16.05 -25.07
N SER A 422 -15.46 15.99 -26.36
CA SER A 422 -16.38 15.53 -27.41
C SER A 422 -16.82 14.07 -27.21
N ALA A 423 -15.90 13.20 -26.77
CA ALA A 423 -16.21 11.81 -26.48
C ALA A 423 -17.19 11.66 -25.29
N ILE A 424 -16.97 12.41 -24.20
CA ILE A 424 -17.84 12.39 -23.02
C ILE A 424 -19.23 12.96 -23.36
N VAL A 425 -19.28 14.09 -24.05
CA VAL A 425 -20.54 14.72 -24.48
C VAL A 425 -21.37 13.77 -25.32
N ARG A 426 -20.77 13.19 -26.39
CA ARG A 426 -21.45 12.23 -27.27
C ARG A 426 -21.95 10.98 -26.53
N GLN A 427 -21.23 10.55 -25.48
CA GLN A 427 -21.63 9.41 -24.67
C GLN A 427 -22.86 9.73 -23.82
N LEU A 428 -22.92 10.94 -23.25
CA LEU A 428 -23.96 11.33 -22.28
C LEU A 428 -25.22 11.94 -22.93
N GLU A 429 -25.13 12.57 -24.11
CA GLU A 429 -26.27 13.17 -24.84
C GLU A 429 -27.41 12.16 -25.14
N ARG A 430 -27.09 10.87 -25.19
CA ARG A 430 -28.08 9.79 -25.41
C ARG A 430 -29.05 9.65 -24.24
N SER A 431 -28.61 9.97 -23.02
CA SER A 431 -29.34 9.76 -21.76
C SER A 431 -29.60 11.07 -21.00
N HIS A 432 -28.87 12.14 -21.30
CA HIS A 432 -28.84 13.40 -20.55
C HIS A 432 -28.87 14.61 -21.49
N ASP A 433 -29.16 15.80 -20.96
CA ASP A 433 -28.94 17.08 -21.63
C ASP A 433 -27.53 17.56 -21.25
N VAL A 434 -26.63 17.78 -22.21
CA VAL A 434 -25.19 17.92 -21.93
C VAL A 434 -24.61 19.13 -22.63
N ASP A 435 -23.95 19.99 -21.87
CA ASP A 435 -23.18 21.11 -22.40
C ASP A 435 -21.68 20.86 -22.20
N GLY A 436 -20.87 21.07 -23.24
CA GLY A 436 -19.41 20.99 -23.17
C GLY A 436 -18.76 22.38 -23.14
N ARG A 437 -17.70 22.54 -22.33
CA ARG A 437 -16.85 23.73 -22.28
C ARG A 437 -15.37 23.33 -22.19
N THR A 438 -14.51 23.99 -22.97
CA THR A 438 -13.06 23.73 -22.97
C THR A 438 -12.27 24.62 -22.02
N SER A 439 -12.95 25.48 -21.27
CA SER A 439 -12.30 26.41 -20.35
C SER A 439 -13.17 26.73 -19.16
N TRP A 440 -12.52 27.05 -18.05
CA TRP A 440 -13.20 27.44 -16.83
C TRP A 440 -14.07 28.69 -17.00
N LYS A 441 -13.59 29.68 -17.77
CA LYS A 441 -14.35 30.90 -18.05
C LYS A 441 -15.67 30.59 -18.74
N GLY A 442 -15.65 29.73 -19.76
CA GLY A 442 -16.86 29.30 -20.46
C GLY A 442 -17.79 28.46 -19.59
N ALA A 443 -17.25 27.73 -18.61
CA ALA A 443 -18.04 27.01 -17.62
C ALA A 443 -18.78 27.98 -16.67
N LEU A 444 -18.13 29.05 -16.20
CA LEU A 444 -18.77 30.08 -15.37
C LEU A 444 -19.89 30.81 -16.10
N GLU A 445 -19.68 31.17 -17.37
CA GLU A 445 -20.72 31.78 -18.20
C GLU A 445 -21.93 30.85 -18.33
N ALA A 446 -21.69 29.54 -18.54
CA ALA A 446 -22.75 28.55 -18.62
C ALA A 446 -23.51 28.35 -17.29
N LEU A 447 -22.78 28.34 -16.16
CA LEU A 447 -23.34 28.21 -14.81
C LEU A 447 -24.14 29.45 -14.37
N ALA A 448 -23.82 30.62 -14.93
CA ALA A 448 -24.60 31.84 -14.71
C ALA A 448 -25.93 31.85 -15.49
N ASP A 449 -25.97 31.17 -16.63
CA ASP A 449 -27.10 31.22 -17.58
C ASP A 449 -28.16 30.13 -17.28
N LYS A 450 -27.72 28.91 -16.90
CA LYS A 450 -28.63 27.83 -16.51
C LYS A 450 -28.10 26.99 -15.35
N ARG A 451 -29.01 26.36 -14.60
CA ARG A 451 -28.66 25.39 -13.55
C ARG A 451 -28.40 24.01 -14.15
N TYR A 452 -27.36 23.36 -13.64
CA TYR A 452 -27.02 21.97 -13.96
C TYR A 452 -27.27 21.04 -12.77
N ASP A 453 -27.65 19.82 -13.06
CA ASP A 453 -27.81 18.74 -12.09
C ASP A 453 -26.45 18.14 -11.70
N ALA A 454 -25.46 18.15 -12.60
CA ALA A 454 -24.08 17.73 -12.33
C ALA A 454 -23.07 18.53 -13.17
N VAL A 455 -21.85 18.71 -12.63
CA VAL A 455 -20.73 19.33 -13.36
C VAL A 455 -19.53 18.39 -13.32
N LEU A 456 -19.10 17.85 -14.47
CA LEU A 456 -17.88 17.06 -14.59
C LEU A 456 -16.74 18.01 -14.95
N CYS A 457 -15.68 18.08 -14.15
CA CYS A 457 -14.59 19.05 -14.34
C CYS A 457 -13.22 18.40 -14.20
N ASP A 458 -12.31 18.59 -15.17
CA ASP A 458 -10.90 18.23 -14.98
C ASP A 458 -10.28 19.06 -13.84
N VAL A 459 -9.44 18.41 -13.03
CA VAL A 459 -8.67 19.01 -11.95
C VAL A 459 -7.51 19.87 -12.48
N MET A 460 -6.97 19.53 -13.66
CA MET A 460 -5.78 20.16 -14.22
C MET A 460 -6.10 20.80 -15.58
N MET A 461 -6.33 22.11 -15.62
CA MET A 461 -6.50 22.87 -16.86
C MET A 461 -5.48 24.03 -16.97
N PRO A 462 -5.00 24.39 -18.17
CA PRO A 462 -4.10 25.52 -18.39
C PRO A 462 -4.72 26.87 -17.97
N GLY A 463 -3.94 27.68 -17.26
CA GLY A 463 -4.24 29.10 -17.02
C GLY A 463 -4.97 29.45 -15.73
N VAL A 464 -5.50 28.47 -14.98
CA VAL A 464 -6.11 28.68 -13.64
C VAL A 464 -5.93 27.42 -12.78
N SER A 465 -5.55 27.55 -11.51
CA SER A 465 -5.50 26.41 -10.59
C SER A 465 -6.91 25.94 -10.23
N GLY A 466 -7.19 24.63 -10.29
CA GLY A 466 -8.48 24.05 -9.88
C GLY A 466 -8.92 24.43 -8.45
N PHE A 467 -7.95 24.83 -7.61
CA PHE A 467 -8.15 25.38 -6.27
C PHE A 467 -8.84 26.75 -6.26
N ASP A 468 -8.38 27.68 -7.12
CA ASP A 468 -8.95 29.04 -7.21
C ASP A 468 -10.39 28.98 -7.73
N ILE A 469 -10.63 27.99 -8.59
CA ILE A 469 -11.90 27.68 -9.22
C ILE A 469 -12.93 27.18 -8.20
N HIS A 470 -12.58 26.17 -7.41
CA HIS A 470 -13.47 25.62 -6.37
C HIS A 470 -13.76 26.64 -5.27
N SER A 471 -12.75 27.37 -4.81
CA SER A 471 -12.91 28.42 -3.79
C SER A 471 -13.85 29.53 -4.27
N SER A 472 -13.67 30.00 -5.52
CA SER A 472 -14.56 31.01 -6.12
C SER A 472 -16.01 30.53 -6.29
N LEU A 473 -16.20 29.23 -6.55
CA LEU A 473 -17.52 28.61 -6.68
C LEU A 473 -18.23 28.46 -5.34
N CYS A 474 -17.53 28.01 -4.30
CA CYS A 474 -18.08 27.93 -2.95
C CYS A 474 -18.53 29.30 -2.44
N GLU A 475 -17.83 30.38 -2.81
CA GLU A 475 -18.20 31.75 -2.45
C GLU A 475 -19.39 32.30 -3.26
N ARG A 476 -19.45 32.02 -4.57
CA ARG A 476 -20.41 32.69 -5.48
C ARG A 476 -21.65 31.84 -5.81
N MET A 477 -21.53 30.52 -5.82
CA MET A 477 -22.59 29.57 -6.23
C MET A 477 -22.50 28.25 -5.43
N PRO A 478 -22.75 28.27 -4.11
CA PRO A 478 -22.56 27.12 -3.22
C PRO A 478 -23.39 25.88 -3.61
N GLU A 479 -24.60 26.06 -4.16
CA GLU A 479 -25.42 24.94 -4.65
C GLU A 479 -24.81 24.21 -5.86
N SER A 480 -24.06 24.93 -6.70
CA SER A 480 -23.37 24.36 -7.86
C SER A 480 -22.08 23.68 -7.45
N SER A 481 -21.40 24.17 -6.39
CA SER A 481 -20.17 23.54 -5.90
C SER A 481 -20.38 22.13 -5.38
N GLU A 482 -21.51 21.83 -4.73
CA GLU A 482 -21.81 20.48 -4.21
C GLU A 482 -22.06 19.43 -5.30
N ARG A 483 -22.31 19.87 -6.55
CA ARG A 483 -22.65 19.02 -7.70
C ARG A 483 -21.47 18.74 -8.63
N ILE A 484 -20.28 19.21 -8.26
CA ILE A 484 -19.06 19.03 -9.05
C ILE A 484 -18.51 17.62 -8.81
N VAL A 485 -18.14 16.97 -9.91
CA VAL A 485 -17.35 15.75 -9.95
C VAL A 485 -16.01 16.08 -10.59
N TYR A 486 -14.93 15.79 -9.88
CA TYR A 486 -13.59 16.03 -10.38
C TYR A 486 -13.07 14.86 -11.20
N MET A 487 -12.67 15.11 -12.45
CA MET A 487 -11.99 14.15 -13.30
C MET A 487 -10.48 14.29 -13.09
N THR A 488 -9.78 13.23 -12.69
CA THR A 488 -8.34 13.28 -12.38
C THR A 488 -7.56 12.25 -13.16
N GLY A 489 -6.41 12.62 -13.73
CA GLY A 489 -5.43 11.71 -14.34
C GLY A 489 -4.61 10.88 -13.34
N GLY A 490 -4.94 10.97 -12.05
CA GLY A 490 -4.03 10.65 -10.94
C GLY A 490 -3.39 11.94 -10.43
N ALA A 491 -3.42 12.16 -9.13
CA ALA A 491 -2.87 13.37 -8.53
C ALA A 491 -1.32 13.31 -8.56
N PHE A 492 -0.73 13.73 -9.67
CA PHE A 492 0.73 13.73 -9.88
C PHE A 492 1.45 14.83 -9.09
N THR A 493 0.74 15.91 -8.75
CA THR A 493 1.28 17.06 -8.01
C THR A 493 0.77 17.08 -6.56
N GLN A 494 1.59 17.62 -5.65
CA GLN A 494 1.26 17.73 -4.22
C GLN A 494 0.03 18.64 -4.01
N GLU A 495 -0.13 19.62 -4.89
CA GLU A 495 -1.21 20.59 -4.95
C GLU A 495 -2.55 19.90 -5.30
N ALA A 496 -2.57 19.03 -6.32
CA ALA A 496 -3.78 18.28 -6.69
C ALA A 496 -4.21 17.29 -5.59
N ARG A 497 -3.25 16.67 -4.88
CA ARG A 497 -3.54 15.76 -3.76
C ARG A 497 -4.13 16.51 -2.56
N SER A 498 -3.53 17.64 -2.19
CA SER A 498 -3.99 18.46 -1.07
C SER A 498 -5.39 19.01 -1.33
N PHE A 499 -5.70 19.35 -2.58
CA PHE A 499 -7.02 19.78 -3.01
C PHE A 499 -8.07 18.65 -2.91
N LEU A 500 -7.79 17.48 -3.50
CA LEU A 500 -8.74 16.35 -3.47
C LEU A 500 -8.98 15.81 -2.04
N ALA A 501 -8.01 15.95 -1.14
CA ALA A 501 -8.18 15.62 0.27
C ALA A 501 -9.07 16.61 1.04
N GLN A 502 -9.19 17.86 0.56
CA GLN A 502 -9.98 18.92 1.20
C GLN A 502 -11.35 19.10 0.55
N ALA A 503 -11.52 18.68 -0.71
CA ALA A 503 -12.78 18.77 -1.43
C ALA A 503 -13.73 17.65 -0.98
N PRO A 504 -14.96 17.96 -0.50
CA PRO A 504 -15.95 16.95 -0.12
C PRO A 504 -16.59 16.24 -1.34
N ASN A 505 -16.18 16.63 -2.55
CA ASN A 505 -16.78 16.28 -3.82
C ASN A 505 -16.33 14.91 -4.35
N ARG A 506 -17.19 14.29 -5.16
CA ARG A 506 -16.89 13.01 -5.82
C ARG A 506 -15.79 13.19 -6.86
N CYS A 507 -15.01 12.14 -7.06
CA CYS A 507 -13.92 12.13 -8.02
C CYS A 507 -14.04 10.93 -8.98
N LEU A 508 -13.68 11.13 -10.24
CA LEU A 508 -13.61 10.14 -11.30
C LEU A 508 -12.17 10.04 -11.81
N GLU A 509 -11.57 8.86 -11.74
CA GLU A 509 -10.17 8.66 -12.13
C GLU A 509 -10.05 8.22 -13.59
N LYS A 510 -9.20 8.90 -14.37
CA LYS A 510 -8.85 8.56 -15.75
C LYS A 510 -7.81 7.42 -15.74
N PRO A 511 -7.93 6.39 -16.60
CA PRO A 511 -9.00 6.17 -17.57
C PRO A 511 -10.27 5.59 -16.92
N PHE A 512 -11.44 6.10 -17.32
CA PHE A 512 -12.76 5.67 -16.86
C PHE A 512 -13.60 5.09 -18.01
N SER A 513 -14.54 4.20 -17.68
CA SER A 513 -15.47 3.58 -18.62
C SER A 513 -16.78 4.38 -18.75
N PRO A 514 -17.58 4.14 -19.81
CA PRO A 514 -18.93 4.71 -19.91
C PRO A 514 -19.85 4.34 -18.74
N ALA A 515 -19.65 3.16 -18.14
CA ALA A 515 -20.44 2.72 -16.99
C ALA A 515 -20.11 3.55 -15.74
N ASP A 516 -18.85 3.95 -15.55
CA ASP A 516 -18.41 4.77 -14.42
C ASP A 516 -18.99 6.19 -14.49
N LEU A 517 -19.07 6.76 -15.69
CA LEU A 517 -19.74 8.06 -15.93
C LEU A 517 -21.23 8.01 -15.57
N GLU A 518 -21.93 6.95 -15.98
CA GLU A 518 -23.35 6.77 -15.67
C GLU A 518 -23.59 6.47 -14.18
N GLU A 519 -22.70 5.73 -13.53
CA GLU A 519 -22.77 5.44 -12.10
C GLU A 519 -22.55 6.69 -11.25
N ILE A 520 -21.56 7.53 -11.61
CA ILE A 520 -21.26 8.73 -10.85
C ILE A 520 -22.37 9.78 -10.99
N LEU A 521 -22.95 9.93 -12.19
CA LEU A 521 -24.09 10.83 -12.41
C LEU A 521 -25.35 10.37 -11.66
N ARG A 522 -25.61 9.06 -11.60
CA ARG A 522 -26.70 8.50 -10.77
C ARG A 522 -26.52 8.80 -9.30
N ALA A 523 -25.28 8.78 -8.82
CA ALA A 523 -24.98 9.01 -7.41
C ALA A 523 -25.15 10.49 -6.99
N ILE A 524 -25.34 11.40 -7.95
CA ILE A 524 -25.60 12.84 -7.74
C ILE A 524 -27.10 13.15 -7.78
N ALA A 525 -27.92 12.33 -8.45
CA ALA A 525 -29.35 12.57 -8.61
C ALA A 525 -30.04 12.76 -7.25
N PRO A 526 -30.78 13.87 -7.04
CA PRO A 526 -31.40 14.17 -5.76
C PRO A 526 -32.47 13.13 -5.40
N ARG A 527 -32.53 12.73 -4.12
CA ARG A 527 -33.61 11.90 -3.57
C ARG A 527 -34.98 12.60 -3.58
N ASP A 528 -35.04 13.90 -3.89
CA ASP A 528 -36.27 14.70 -3.92
C ASP A 528 -36.59 15.23 -5.33
N ARG A 529 -37.32 14.43 -6.12
CA ARG A 529 -38.34 14.97 -7.04
C ARG A 529 -39.66 14.36 -6.63
N ALA A 530 -40.32 14.97 -5.64
CA ALA A 530 -41.76 14.79 -5.49
C ALA A 530 -42.43 15.22 -6.82
N PRO A 531 -43.43 14.48 -7.33
CA PRO A 531 -44.11 14.87 -8.55
C PRO A 531 -44.81 16.21 -8.31
N SER A 532 -44.46 17.21 -9.13
CA SER A 532 -45.18 18.47 -9.19
C SER A 532 -46.64 18.19 -9.55
N SER A 533 -47.52 18.34 -8.58
CA SER A 533 -48.96 18.37 -8.82
C SER A 533 -49.33 19.70 -9.48
N VAL A 534 -49.56 19.68 -10.79
CA VAL A 534 -50.63 20.44 -11.46
C VAL A 534 -51.16 19.59 -12.61
#